data_AF-A0A0F9NA91-F1
#
_entry.id   AF-A0A0F9NA91-F1
#
_cell.length_a   1.000
_cell.length_b   1.000
_cell.length_c   1.000
_cell.angle_alpha   90.00
_cell.angle_beta   90.00
_cell.angle_gamma   90.00
#
_symmetry.space_group_name_H-M   'P 1'
#
loop_
_entity.id
_entity.type
_entity.pdbx_description
1 polymer ?
#
loop_
_entity_poly.entity_id
_entity_poly.type
_entity_poly.pdbx_seq_one_letter_code
_entity_poly.pdbx_strand_id
1 'polypeptide(L)'
;MQQTIATALETQFEKDVYQGLTEYPKYLSSQYFYDAKGDKLFQDIMNMPEYYLTDREFEILSDNTAEIAKLFARGNASFKLLELGAGDGKKTKILLNYLSKNNFKFKYHPIDISQNALDGLEASLLKELPEVLVETRQGTYFETLEEINAENGTHKIILFLGSNIGNLLHSQAIAFLKSVQELMQEDDLLFVGFDMKKNPEIILDAYNDASGITAAFNKNILARINTELDANFDLDKFRHWEVYDPETGTAKSFLVSKENQTVTLQKL
;
A
#
# COMPACT_ATOMS: atom_id res chain seq x y z
N MET A 1 -4.76 32.75 -33.67
CA MET A 1 -3.89 32.35 -32.54
C MET A 1 -4.75 31.51 -31.63
N GLN A 2 -4.58 30.19 -31.62
CA GLN A 2 -5.18 29.34 -30.59
C GLN A 2 -4.42 29.65 -29.30
N GLN A 3 -5.11 30.26 -28.33
CA GLN A 3 -4.62 30.30 -26.96
C GLN A 3 -4.52 28.85 -26.51
N THR A 4 -3.29 28.36 -26.34
CA THR A 4 -3.04 27.16 -25.54
C THR A 4 -3.49 27.52 -24.13
N ILE A 5 -4.70 27.12 -23.76
CA ILE A 5 -5.15 27.19 -22.38
C ILE A 5 -4.15 26.33 -21.61
N ALA A 6 -3.39 26.95 -20.72
CA ALA A 6 -2.50 26.20 -19.86
C ALA A 6 -3.38 25.28 -19.01
N THR A 7 -3.18 23.96 -19.16
CA THR A 7 -3.80 22.96 -18.30
C THR A 7 -3.45 23.30 -16.85
N ALA A 8 -4.47 23.69 -16.07
CA ALA A 8 -4.31 24.01 -14.66
C ALA A 8 -4.47 22.72 -13.86
N LEU A 9 -3.34 22.13 -13.46
CA LEU A 9 -3.29 20.93 -12.63
C LEU A 9 -3.25 21.35 -11.15
N GLU A 10 -4.36 21.22 -10.46
CA GLU A 10 -4.53 21.69 -9.07
C GLU A 10 -4.10 20.62 -8.07
N THR A 11 -4.49 19.37 -8.31
CA THR A 11 -4.20 18.25 -7.41
C THR A 11 -2.98 17.44 -7.83
N GLN A 12 -2.37 16.70 -6.91
CA GLN A 12 -1.29 15.76 -7.25
C GLN A 12 -1.79 14.64 -8.18
N PHE A 13 -3.03 14.19 -7.99
CA PHE A 13 -3.66 13.19 -8.85
C PHE A 13 -3.78 13.67 -10.30
N GLU A 14 -4.24 14.89 -10.53
CA GLU A 14 -4.29 15.50 -11.87
C GLU A 14 -2.90 15.56 -12.52
N LYS A 15 -1.88 15.98 -11.75
CA LYS A 15 -0.49 16.05 -12.22
C LYS A 15 0.04 14.69 -12.66
N ASP A 16 -0.13 13.68 -11.81
CA ASP A 16 0.37 12.34 -12.07
C ASP A 16 -0.38 11.66 -13.22
N VAL A 17 -1.70 11.83 -13.33
CA VAL A 17 -2.50 11.29 -14.44
C VAL A 17 -2.12 11.98 -15.75
N TYR A 18 -2.00 13.31 -15.76
CA TYR A 18 -1.57 14.05 -16.95
C TYR A 18 -0.19 13.58 -17.42
N GLN A 19 0.79 13.56 -16.51
CA GLN A 19 2.15 13.11 -16.83
C GLN A 19 2.14 11.66 -17.33
N GLY A 20 1.55 10.74 -16.57
CA GLY A 20 1.54 9.32 -16.88
C GLY A 20 0.85 8.97 -18.21
N LEU A 21 -0.22 9.67 -18.57
CA LEU A 21 -0.92 9.46 -19.85
C LEU A 21 -0.26 10.14 -21.05
N THR A 22 0.58 11.14 -20.83
CA THR A 22 1.32 11.85 -21.89
C THR A 22 2.73 11.29 -22.15
N GLU A 23 3.28 10.49 -21.24
CA GLU A 23 4.57 9.81 -21.41
C GLU A 23 4.51 8.58 -22.35
N TYR A 24 5.70 8.12 -22.77
CA TYR A 24 5.88 6.89 -23.52
C TYR A 24 7.02 6.03 -22.92
N PRO A 25 6.73 4.82 -22.42
CA PRO A 25 5.40 4.20 -22.32
C PRO A 25 4.49 4.93 -21.31
N LYS A 26 3.16 4.89 -21.53
CA LYS A 26 2.18 5.40 -20.56
C LYS A 26 2.25 4.61 -19.26
N TYR A 27 2.05 5.27 -18.13
CA TYR A 27 1.98 4.64 -16.82
C TYR A 27 1.01 5.38 -15.91
N LEU A 28 0.60 4.73 -14.82
CA LEU A 28 -0.14 5.34 -13.73
C LEU A 28 0.41 4.76 -12.42
N SER A 29 0.45 5.58 -11.36
CA SER A 29 0.93 5.13 -10.05
C SER A 29 -0.07 4.18 -9.39
N SER A 30 0.42 3.08 -8.81
CA SER A 30 -0.42 2.08 -8.12
C SER A 30 -1.10 2.61 -6.87
N GLN A 31 -0.60 3.72 -6.29
CA GLN A 31 -1.28 4.39 -5.17
C GLN A 31 -2.71 4.80 -5.50
N TYR A 32 -3.02 5.04 -6.78
CA TYR A 32 -4.35 5.47 -7.19
C TYR A 32 -5.37 4.35 -7.33
N PHE A 33 -4.96 3.08 -7.16
CA PHE A 33 -5.92 1.99 -7.05
C PHE A 33 -6.80 2.11 -5.80
N TYR A 34 -6.29 2.71 -4.72
CA TYR A 34 -6.89 2.71 -3.38
C TYR A 34 -7.85 3.88 -3.14
N ASP A 35 -8.97 3.88 -3.88
CA ASP A 35 -10.20 4.54 -3.43
C ASP A 35 -11.08 3.55 -2.64
N ALA A 36 -12.24 3.98 -2.13
CA ALA A 36 -13.09 3.10 -1.32
C ALA A 36 -13.48 1.78 -2.04
N LYS A 37 -13.64 1.82 -3.37
CA LYS A 37 -13.93 0.63 -4.18
C LYS A 37 -12.70 -0.24 -4.34
N GLY A 38 -11.54 0.36 -4.60
CA GLY A 38 -10.26 -0.30 -4.71
C GLY A 38 -9.81 -0.98 -3.44
N ASP A 39 -10.01 -0.33 -2.28
CA ASP A 39 -9.76 -0.93 -0.97
C ASP A 39 -10.56 -2.21 -0.81
N LYS A 40 -11.84 -2.19 -1.17
CA LYS A 40 -12.70 -3.36 -1.10
C LYS A 40 -12.24 -4.47 -2.05
N LEU A 41 -11.88 -4.12 -3.28
CA LEU A 41 -11.33 -5.07 -4.25
C LEU A 41 -10.02 -5.69 -3.77
N PHE A 42 -9.14 -4.90 -3.14
CA PHE A 42 -7.90 -5.42 -2.58
C PHE A 42 -8.15 -6.35 -1.39
N GLN A 43 -9.12 -6.05 -0.52
CA GLN A 43 -9.56 -6.99 0.51
C GLN A 43 -10.08 -8.29 -0.09
N ASP A 44 -10.81 -8.24 -1.21
CA ASP A 44 -11.27 -9.44 -1.90
C ASP A 44 -10.08 -10.23 -2.48
N ILE A 45 -9.09 -9.54 -3.07
CA ILE A 45 -7.81 -10.14 -3.52
C ILE A 45 -7.12 -10.87 -2.36
N MET A 46 -6.99 -10.23 -1.20
CA MET A 46 -6.35 -10.80 -0.01
C MET A 46 -7.03 -12.07 0.53
N ASN A 47 -8.27 -12.36 0.10
CA ASN A 47 -9.03 -13.55 0.50
C ASN A 47 -9.08 -14.63 -0.60
N MET A 48 -8.47 -14.40 -1.77
CA MET A 48 -8.39 -15.39 -2.84
C MET A 48 -7.38 -16.48 -2.49
N PRO A 49 -7.65 -17.75 -2.83
CA PRO A 49 -6.71 -18.85 -2.60
C PRO A 49 -5.41 -18.68 -3.41
N GLU A 50 -5.45 -18.02 -4.57
CA GLU A 50 -4.29 -17.75 -5.41
C GLU A 50 -3.36 -16.68 -4.79
N TYR A 51 -3.90 -15.71 -4.04
CA TYR A 51 -3.13 -14.63 -3.44
C TYR A 51 -2.52 -15.04 -2.09
N TYR A 52 -1.53 -15.92 -2.15
CA TYR A 52 -0.88 -16.52 -0.97
C TYR A 52 -0.23 -15.51 -0.01
N LEU A 53 0.14 -14.31 -0.49
CA LEU A 53 1.06 -13.41 0.19
C LEU A 53 0.56 -13.00 1.58
N THR A 54 -0.72 -12.63 1.67
CA THR A 54 -1.34 -12.21 2.92
C THR A 54 -1.31 -13.32 3.97
N ASP A 55 -1.69 -14.54 3.59
CA ASP A 55 -1.77 -15.68 4.52
C ASP A 55 -0.39 -16.18 4.94
N ARG A 56 0.61 -16.16 4.03
CA ARG A 56 1.99 -16.52 4.38
C ARG A 56 2.59 -15.54 5.37
N GLU A 57 2.40 -14.24 5.18
CA GLU A 57 2.91 -13.24 6.12
C GLU A 57 2.15 -13.28 7.46
N PHE A 58 0.84 -13.52 7.43
CA PHE A 58 0.03 -13.74 8.62
C PHE A 58 0.50 -14.95 9.44
N GLU A 59 0.83 -16.07 8.80
CA GLU A 59 1.40 -17.27 9.44
C GLU A 59 2.73 -16.96 10.12
N ILE A 60 3.66 -16.30 9.42
CA ILE A 60 4.95 -15.89 9.98
C ILE A 60 4.76 -15.03 11.24
N LEU A 61 3.88 -14.02 11.16
CA LEU A 61 3.60 -13.15 12.30
C LEU A 61 2.98 -13.93 13.46
N SER A 62 2.03 -14.83 13.18
CA SER A 62 1.36 -15.66 14.19
C SER A 62 2.32 -16.58 14.92
N ASP A 63 3.15 -17.31 14.18
CA ASP A 63 4.06 -18.30 14.73
C ASP A 63 5.20 -17.67 15.55
N ASN A 64 5.56 -16.43 15.21
CA ASN A 64 6.71 -15.73 15.80
C ASN A 64 6.31 -14.54 16.69
N THR A 65 5.01 -14.34 16.97
CA THR A 65 4.52 -13.11 17.64
C THR A 65 5.25 -12.83 18.95
N ALA A 66 5.49 -13.87 19.76
CA ALA A 66 6.15 -13.73 21.05
C ALA A 66 7.60 -13.25 20.94
N GLU A 67 8.36 -13.78 19.98
CA GLU A 67 9.76 -13.38 19.76
C GLU A 67 9.84 -11.99 19.12
N ILE A 68 8.94 -11.68 18.18
CA ILE A 68 8.82 -10.34 17.59
C ILE A 68 8.53 -9.30 18.67
N ALA A 69 7.56 -9.56 19.55
CA ALA A 69 7.20 -8.66 20.64
C ALA A 69 8.37 -8.41 21.62
N LYS A 70 9.15 -9.45 21.94
CA LYS A 70 10.36 -9.30 22.77
C LYS A 70 11.43 -8.44 22.08
N LEU A 71 11.62 -8.59 20.77
CA LEU A 71 12.54 -7.77 20.00
C LEU A 71 12.10 -6.30 20.00
N PHE A 72 10.80 -6.03 19.80
CA PHE A 72 10.25 -4.67 19.77
C PHE A 72 10.35 -3.95 21.12
N ALA A 73 10.36 -4.68 22.22
CA ALA A 73 10.52 -4.11 23.56
C ALA A 73 11.97 -4.08 24.05
N ARG A 74 12.95 -4.49 23.23
CA ARG A 74 14.33 -4.63 23.68
C ARG A 74 14.91 -3.26 24.04
N GLY A 75 15.39 -3.14 25.27
CA GLY A 75 16.07 -1.92 25.75
C GLY A 75 15.13 -0.78 26.16
N ASN A 76 13.82 -0.89 25.93
CA ASN A 76 12.88 0.22 26.13
C ASN A 76 11.57 -0.21 26.82
N ALA A 77 11.14 0.58 27.80
CA ALA A 77 9.91 0.31 28.55
C ALA A 77 8.63 0.65 27.76
N SER A 78 8.73 1.39 26.65
CA SER A 78 7.62 1.80 25.79
C SER A 78 8.09 2.11 24.37
N PHE A 79 7.24 1.90 23.36
CA PHE A 79 7.56 2.22 21.97
C PHE A 79 6.34 2.71 21.16
N LYS A 80 6.59 3.37 20.03
CA LYS A 80 5.57 3.67 19.01
C LYS A 80 5.65 2.61 17.91
N LEU A 81 4.52 1.98 17.60
CA LEU A 81 4.39 1.02 16.51
C LEU A 81 3.77 1.71 15.30
N LEU A 82 4.60 2.09 14.35
CA LEU A 82 4.24 2.83 13.15
C LEU A 82 4.03 1.83 12.03
N GLU A 83 2.87 1.80 11.37
CA GLU A 83 2.63 0.88 10.26
C GLU A 83 2.37 1.65 8.96
N LEU A 84 3.24 1.44 7.98
CA LEU A 84 3.16 2.04 6.65
C LEU A 84 2.30 1.18 5.74
N GLY A 85 1.17 1.72 5.27
CA GLY A 85 0.19 1.00 4.46
C GLY A 85 -0.58 -0.02 5.28
N ALA A 86 -1.23 0.45 6.36
CA ALA A 86 -1.88 -0.41 7.34
C ALA A 86 -3.09 -1.19 6.79
N GLY A 87 -3.79 -0.65 5.78
CA GLY A 87 -4.98 -1.28 5.21
C GLY A 87 -6.03 -1.63 6.28
N ASP A 88 -6.51 -2.88 6.27
CA ASP A 88 -7.47 -3.38 7.26
C ASP A 88 -6.84 -3.89 8.57
N GLY A 89 -5.51 -3.83 8.69
CA GLY A 89 -4.73 -4.27 9.84
C GLY A 89 -4.86 -5.77 10.16
N LYS A 90 -5.39 -6.62 9.26
CA LYS A 90 -5.63 -8.06 9.50
C LYS A 90 -4.43 -8.76 10.12
N LYS A 91 -3.24 -8.49 9.57
CA LYS A 91 -1.96 -9.07 10.01
C LYS A 91 -1.49 -8.49 11.35
N THR A 92 -1.52 -7.16 11.46
CA THR A 92 -0.95 -6.45 12.61
C THR A 92 -1.77 -6.65 13.88
N LYS A 93 -3.08 -6.88 13.78
CA LYS A 93 -3.95 -7.18 14.92
C LYS A 93 -3.49 -8.37 15.77
N ILE A 94 -2.84 -9.38 15.18
CA ILE A 94 -2.27 -10.50 15.97
C ILE A 94 -1.23 -9.98 16.95
N LEU A 95 -0.32 -9.13 16.46
CA LEU A 95 0.73 -8.52 17.25
C LEU A 95 0.14 -7.55 18.28
N LEU A 96 -0.80 -6.67 17.88
CA LEU A 96 -1.45 -5.74 18.81
C LEU A 96 -2.14 -6.47 19.97
N ASN A 97 -2.89 -7.53 19.66
CA ASN A 97 -3.55 -8.38 20.65
C ASN A 97 -2.54 -9.04 21.60
N TYR A 98 -1.41 -9.56 21.09
CA TYR A 98 -0.38 -10.15 21.94
C TYR A 98 0.31 -9.11 22.82
N LEU A 99 0.68 -7.96 22.27
CA LEU A 99 1.32 -6.87 23.00
C LEU A 99 0.43 -6.36 24.14
N SER A 100 -0.86 -6.10 23.84
CA SER A 100 -1.86 -5.66 24.82
C SER A 100 -2.04 -6.69 25.94
N LYS A 101 -2.30 -7.96 25.60
CA LYS A 101 -2.52 -9.03 26.61
C LYS A 101 -1.32 -9.30 27.53
N ASN A 102 -0.11 -9.01 27.05
CA ASN A 102 1.12 -9.21 27.81
C ASN A 102 1.64 -7.90 28.44
N ASN A 103 0.82 -6.85 28.51
CA ASN A 103 1.12 -5.57 29.17
C ASN A 103 2.37 -4.85 28.61
N PHE A 104 2.68 -5.04 27.33
CA PHE A 104 3.66 -4.19 26.67
C PHE A 104 3.10 -2.76 26.59
N LYS A 105 3.95 -1.76 26.86
CA LYS A 105 3.55 -0.36 26.69
C LYS A 105 3.85 0.07 25.27
N PHE A 106 2.82 0.36 24.50
CA PHE A 106 3.00 0.83 23.14
C PHE A 106 1.83 1.72 22.72
N LYS A 107 2.05 2.46 21.65
CA LYS A 107 1.02 3.22 20.94
C LYS A 107 1.06 2.85 19.46
N TYR A 108 -0.07 2.51 18.88
CA TYR A 108 -0.17 2.10 17.48
C TYR A 108 -0.52 3.30 16.60
N HIS A 109 0.25 3.49 15.54
CA HIS A 109 0.11 4.58 14.58
C HIS A 109 -0.01 3.99 13.17
N PRO A 110 -1.22 3.61 12.73
CA PRO A 110 -1.45 3.19 11.36
C PRO A 110 -1.37 4.40 10.42
N ILE A 111 -0.65 4.22 9.31
CA ILE A 111 -0.43 5.23 8.28
C ILE A 111 -0.93 4.65 6.96
N ASP A 112 -1.80 5.38 6.27
CA ASP A 112 -2.34 4.95 4.98
C ASP A 112 -2.70 6.14 4.10
N ILE A 113 -2.67 5.95 2.78
CA ILE A 113 -3.15 6.94 1.82
C ILE A 113 -4.67 6.99 1.78
N SER A 114 -5.34 5.88 2.07
CA SER A 114 -6.79 5.77 2.09
C SER A 114 -7.36 6.12 3.46
N GLN A 115 -8.06 7.24 3.55
CA GLN A 115 -8.82 7.58 4.75
C GLN A 115 -9.90 6.53 5.04
N ASN A 116 -10.50 5.95 4.00
CA ASN A 116 -11.51 4.90 4.13
C ASN A 116 -10.92 3.63 4.80
N ALA A 117 -9.68 3.26 4.48
CA ALA A 117 -8.99 2.17 5.13
C ALA A 117 -8.72 2.48 6.63
N LEU A 118 -8.24 3.69 6.93
CA LEU A 118 -7.98 4.12 8.31
C LEU A 118 -9.24 4.14 9.17
N ASP A 119 -10.35 4.70 8.67
CA ASP A 119 -11.64 4.74 9.37
C ASP A 119 -12.15 3.32 9.67
N GLY A 120 -12.04 2.41 8.70
CA GLY A 120 -12.42 1.01 8.86
C GLY A 120 -11.56 0.27 9.87
N LEU A 121 -10.24 0.50 9.85
CA LEU A 121 -9.28 -0.06 10.79
C LEU A 121 -9.54 0.43 12.22
N GLU A 122 -9.71 1.74 12.42
CA GLU A 122 -9.98 2.32 13.74
C GLU A 122 -11.28 1.78 14.34
N ALA A 123 -12.36 1.77 13.55
CA ALA A 123 -13.65 1.23 14.00
C ALA A 123 -13.56 -0.26 14.38
N SER A 124 -12.79 -1.04 13.63
CA SER A 124 -12.57 -2.45 13.89
C SER A 124 -11.70 -2.69 15.12
N LEU A 125 -10.62 -1.90 15.33
CA LEU A 125 -9.79 -1.97 16.53
C LEU A 125 -10.55 -1.56 17.79
N LEU A 126 -11.40 -0.53 17.73
CA LEU A 126 -12.23 -0.13 18.86
C LEU A 126 -13.15 -1.28 19.33
N LYS A 127 -13.61 -2.11 18.41
CA LYS A 127 -14.46 -3.27 18.71
C LYS A 127 -13.66 -4.49 19.19
N GLU A 128 -12.52 -4.78 18.56
CA GLU A 128 -11.76 -6.01 18.76
C GLU A 128 -10.69 -5.90 19.85
N LEU A 129 -10.08 -4.72 19.99
CA LEU A 129 -8.93 -4.42 20.84
C LEU A 129 -9.07 -3.03 21.52
N PRO A 130 -10.13 -2.81 22.32
CA PRO A 130 -10.46 -1.49 22.88
C PRO A 130 -9.40 -0.89 23.82
N GLU A 131 -8.46 -1.70 24.32
CA GLU A 131 -7.36 -1.25 25.19
C GLU A 131 -6.16 -0.70 24.40
N VAL A 132 -6.10 -0.94 23.08
CA VAL A 132 -4.99 -0.47 22.24
C VAL A 132 -5.21 1.01 21.93
N LEU A 133 -4.23 1.85 22.28
CA LEU A 133 -4.21 3.25 21.90
C LEU A 133 -3.81 3.38 20.43
N VAL A 134 -4.70 3.92 19.61
CA VAL A 134 -4.54 4.08 18.16
C VAL A 134 -4.53 5.56 17.81
N GLU A 135 -3.62 5.98 16.94
CA GLU A 135 -3.63 7.31 16.30
C GLU A 135 -3.34 7.18 14.81
N THR A 136 -4.40 7.25 14.01
CA THR A 136 -4.33 7.17 12.55
C THR A 136 -3.67 8.41 11.94
N ARG A 137 -2.89 8.23 10.88
CA ARG A 137 -2.36 9.33 10.06
C ARG A 137 -2.60 9.06 8.59
N GLN A 138 -3.30 9.98 7.92
CA GLN A 138 -3.44 9.92 6.47
C GLN A 138 -2.23 10.58 5.82
N GLY A 139 -1.62 9.91 4.84
CA GLY A 139 -0.53 10.50 4.08
C GLY A 139 0.28 9.49 3.28
N THR A 140 1.19 10.00 2.46
CA THR A 140 2.20 9.16 1.83
C THR A 140 3.29 8.77 2.82
N TYR A 141 3.98 7.66 2.59
CA TYR A 141 4.97 7.13 3.53
C TYR A 141 6.05 8.16 3.92
N PHE A 142 6.51 8.96 2.95
CA PHE A 142 7.59 9.92 3.18
C PHE A 142 7.15 11.11 4.03
N GLU A 143 6.02 11.73 3.69
CA GLU A 143 5.48 12.88 4.43
C GLU A 143 5.26 12.53 5.90
N THR A 144 4.65 11.37 6.15
CA THR A 144 4.35 10.96 7.53
C THR A 144 5.60 10.55 8.33
N LEU A 145 6.60 9.97 7.68
CA LEU A 145 7.87 9.63 8.36
C LEU A 145 8.64 10.90 8.79
N GLU A 146 8.63 11.96 7.99
CA GLU A 146 9.23 13.25 8.38
C GLU A 146 8.53 13.86 9.59
N GLU A 147 7.20 13.86 9.62
CA GLU A 147 6.40 14.35 10.76
C GLU A 147 6.70 13.57 12.05
N ILE A 148 6.85 12.25 11.95
CA ILE A 148 7.13 11.38 13.11
C ILE A 148 8.50 11.69 13.73
N ASN A 149 9.48 12.12 12.93
CA ASN A 149 10.81 12.45 13.45
C ASN A 149 10.84 13.76 14.26
N ALA A 150 9.85 14.63 14.10
CA ALA A 150 9.72 15.83 14.95
C ALA A 150 9.42 15.47 16.42
N GLU A 151 8.94 14.26 16.70
CA GLU A 151 8.60 13.77 18.03
C GLU A 151 9.79 13.05 18.70
N ASN A 152 10.83 13.82 19.04
CA ASN A 152 12.05 13.31 19.68
C ASN A 152 11.79 12.53 20.99
N GLY A 153 12.54 11.43 21.19
CA GLY A 153 12.71 10.78 22.49
C GLY A 153 11.82 9.57 22.79
N THR A 154 11.19 8.96 21.79
CA THR A 154 10.48 7.69 21.94
C THR A 154 10.98 6.66 20.94
N HIS A 155 11.30 5.44 21.41
CA HIS A 155 11.68 4.31 20.58
C HIS A 155 10.57 3.96 19.57
N LYS A 156 10.95 3.80 18.29
CA LYS A 156 10.04 3.55 17.16
C LYS A 156 10.26 2.17 16.58
N ILE A 157 9.16 1.50 16.28
CA ILE A 157 9.11 0.28 15.48
C ILE A 157 8.33 0.61 14.21
N ILE A 158 9.00 0.59 13.07
CA ILE A 158 8.41 0.87 11.76
C ILE A 158 8.09 -0.46 11.09
N LEU A 159 6.81 -0.75 10.91
CA LEU A 159 6.29 -1.89 10.16
C LEU A 159 6.06 -1.47 8.70
N PHE A 160 6.59 -2.27 7.77
CA PHE A 160 6.27 -2.16 6.35
C PHE A 160 5.99 -3.53 5.76
N LEU A 161 4.75 -3.96 5.92
CA LEU A 161 4.29 -5.33 5.66
C LEU A 161 3.69 -5.47 4.25
N GLY A 162 3.37 -6.71 3.87
CA GLY A 162 2.63 -7.03 2.65
C GLY A 162 3.45 -6.91 1.38
N SER A 163 4.78 -6.89 1.49
CA SER A 163 5.67 -6.62 0.38
C SER A 163 5.35 -5.31 -0.36
N ASN A 164 4.76 -4.33 0.34
CA ASN A 164 4.41 -3.02 -0.21
C ASN A 164 5.61 -2.27 -0.78
N ILE A 165 6.82 -2.54 -0.28
CA ILE A 165 8.07 -2.02 -0.84
C ILE A 165 8.25 -2.40 -2.32
N GLY A 166 7.65 -3.51 -2.77
CA GLY A 166 7.66 -3.96 -4.16
C GLY A 166 6.85 -3.08 -5.12
N ASN A 167 6.01 -2.18 -4.62
CA ASN A 167 5.31 -1.17 -5.44
C ASN A 167 6.23 -0.01 -5.85
N LEU A 168 7.41 0.11 -5.25
CA LEU A 168 8.42 1.10 -5.62
C LEU A 168 9.35 0.54 -6.68
N LEU A 169 9.72 1.36 -7.67
CA LEU A 169 10.83 1.01 -8.55
C LEU A 169 12.11 0.84 -7.72
N HIS A 170 13.05 0.03 -8.18
CA HIS A 170 14.22 -0.35 -7.38
C HIS A 170 15.01 0.86 -6.82
N SER A 171 15.21 1.91 -7.63
CA SER A 171 15.85 3.15 -7.17
C SER A 171 15.03 3.91 -6.13
N GLN A 172 13.70 3.91 -6.26
CA GLN A 172 12.77 4.51 -5.31
C GLN A 172 12.74 3.72 -3.98
N ALA A 173 12.79 2.39 -4.03
CA ALA A 173 12.89 1.55 -2.83
C ALA A 173 14.20 1.82 -2.06
N ILE A 174 15.32 1.98 -2.77
CA ILE A 174 16.60 2.35 -2.15
C ILE A 174 16.50 3.75 -1.52
N ALA A 175 15.95 4.73 -2.24
CA ALA A 175 15.75 6.08 -1.71
C ALA A 175 14.86 6.07 -0.46
N PHE A 176 13.76 5.32 -0.52
CA PHE A 176 12.85 5.12 0.62
C PHE A 176 13.57 4.54 1.84
N LEU A 177 14.32 3.45 1.68
CA LEU A 177 15.04 2.83 2.79
C LEU A 177 16.13 3.76 3.37
N LYS A 178 16.78 4.57 2.53
CA LYS A 178 17.72 5.59 3.00
C LYS A 178 17.03 6.67 3.83
N SER A 179 15.88 7.17 3.36
CA SER A 179 15.11 8.16 4.12
C SER A 179 14.62 7.57 5.45
N VAL A 180 14.17 6.32 5.48
CA VAL A 180 13.82 5.63 6.74
C VAL A 180 15.04 5.57 7.66
N GLN A 181 16.20 5.16 7.16
CA GLN A 181 17.44 5.11 7.94
C GLN A 181 17.82 6.47 8.54
N GLU A 182 17.72 7.55 7.76
CA GLU A 182 18.05 8.92 8.21
C GLU A 182 17.13 9.42 9.32
N LEU A 183 15.91 8.87 9.43
CA LEU A 183 14.91 9.22 10.44
C LEU A 183 14.93 8.30 11.67
N MET A 184 15.69 7.21 11.62
CA MET A 184 15.81 6.25 12.72
C MET A 184 16.87 6.68 13.73
N GLN A 185 16.57 6.46 15.01
CA GLN A 185 17.51 6.54 16.12
C GLN A 185 18.17 5.17 16.35
N GLU A 186 19.22 5.14 17.18
CA GLU A 186 20.06 3.94 17.40
C GLU A 186 19.27 2.69 17.82
N ASP A 187 18.23 2.87 18.64
CA ASP A 187 17.42 1.76 19.13
C ASP A 187 16.22 1.43 18.24
N ASP A 188 15.88 2.26 17.25
CA ASP A 188 14.69 2.04 16.41
C ASP A 188 14.81 0.77 15.56
N LEU A 189 13.66 0.15 15.26
CA LEU A 189 13.61 -1.04 14.40
C LEU A 189 12.76 -0.80 13.16
N LEU A 190 13.26 -1.28 12.04
CA LEU A 190 12.51 -1.40 10.79
C LEU A 190 12.20 -2.88 10.55
N PHE A 191 10.91 -3.23 10.52
CA PHE A 191 10.41 -4.58 10.29
C PHE A 191 9.66 -4.62 8.95
N VAL A 192 10.24 -5.31 7.96
CA VAL A 192 9.77 -5.25 6.57
C VAL A 192 9.47 -6.65 6.06
N GLY A 193 8.33 -6.80 5.40
CA GLY A 193 7.99 -8.01 4.65
C GLY A 193 8.51 -7.92 3.22
N PHE A 194 9.23 -8.93 2.77
CA PHE A 194 9.64 -9.08 1.37
C PHE A 194 9.05 -10.37 0.80
N ASP A 195 8.32 -10.28 -0.29
CA ASP A 195 7.94 -11.47 -1.04
C ASP A 195 9.12 -12.00 -1.85
N MET A 196 9.41 -13.29 -1.70
CA MET A 196 10.59 -13.92 -2.28
C MET A 196 10.33 -14.42 -3.69
N LYS A 197 11.35 -14.44 -4.56
CA LYS A 197 11.28 -15.12 -5.86
C LYS A 197 10.94 -16.60 -5.66
N LYS A 198 10.00 -17.12 -6.45
CA LYS A 198 9.53 -18.51 -6.40
C LYS A 198 9.03 -18.94 -7.78
N ASN A 199 8.28 -20.04 -7.84
CA ASN A 199 7.68 -20.51 -9.08
C ASN A 199 6.91 -19.37 -9.78
N PRO A 200 7.26 -19.01 -11.03
CA PRO A 200 6.57 -17.97 -11.79
C PRO A 200 5.07 -18.12 -11.86
N GLU A 201 4.57 -19.36 -11.97
CA GLU A 201 3.13 -19.62 -12.09
C GLU A 201 2.39 -19.22 -10.80
N ILE A 202 2.98 -19.51 -9.63
CA ILE A 202 2.39 -19.13 -8.34
C ILE A 202 2.29 -17.60 -8.22
N ILE A 203 3.30 -16.86 -8.72
CA ILE A 203 3.22 -15.40 -8.74
C ILE A 203 2.15 -14.95 -9.74
N LEU A 204 2.15 -15.52 -10.95
CA LEU A 204 1.22 -15.11 -11.99
C LEU A 204 -0.24 -15.33 -11.56
N ASP A 205 -0.55 -16.49 -10.99
CA ASP A 205 -1.89 -16.82 -10.48
C ASP A 205 -2.35 -15.85 -9.39
N ALA A 206 -1.43 -15.42 -8.51
CA ALA A 206 -1.74 -14.45 -7.46
C ALA A 206 -2.18 -13.08 -8.02
N TYR A 207 -1.62 -12.65 -9.15
CA TYR A 207 -1.93 -11.35 -9.76
C TYR A 207 -2.88 -11.43 -10.96
N ASN A 208 -3.18 -12.62 -11.46
CA ASN A 208 -4.02 -12.85 -12.64
C ASN A 208 -5.06 -13.94 -12.35
N ASP A 209 -5.80 -13.76 -11.27
CA ASP A 209 -6.80 -14.71 -10.79
C ASP A 209 -7.91 -14.98 -11.82
N ALA A 210 -8.36 -16.24 -11.89
CA ALA A 210 -9.38 -16.67 -12.83
C ALA A 210 -10.77 -16.04 -12.57
N SER A 211 -11.02 -15.57 -11.34
CA SER A 211 -12.25 -14.86 -10.97
C SER A 211 -12.32 -13.43 -11.50
N GLY A 212 -11.21 -12.87 -11.96
CA GLY A 212 -11.13 -11.51 -12.51
C GLY A 212 -11.20 -10.40 -11.46
N ILE A 213 -10.96 -10.70 -10.19
CA ILE A 213 -10.98 -9.71 -9.10
C ILE A 213 -9.79 -8.76 -9.25
N THR A 214 -8.58 -9.28 -9.53
CA THR A 214 -7.38 -8.46 -9.78
C THR A 214 -7.51 -7.66 -11.07
N ALA A 215 -8.17 -8.21 -12.08
CA ALA A 215 -8.51 -7.46 -13.29
C ALA A 215 -9.46 -6.28 -13.00
N ALA A 216 -10.45 -6.47 -12.13
CA ALA A 216 -11.35 -5.40 -11.69
C ALA A 216 -10.60 -4.34 -10.86
N PHE A 217 -9.69 -4.76 -9.98
CA PHE A 217 -8.82 -3.89 -9.18
C PHE A 217 -7.92 -3.03 -10.07
N ASN A 218 -7.19 -3.63 -11.01
CA ASN A 218 -6.33 -2.90 -11.93
C ASN A 218 -7.14 -1.92 -12.80
N LYS A 219 -8.31 -2.33 -13.33
CA LYS A 219 -9.18 -1.42 -14.10
C LYS A 219 -9.79 -0.29 -13.26
N ASN A 220 -9.84 -0.42 -11.94
CA ASN A 220 -10.46 0.56 -11.05
C ASN A 220 -9.84 1.95 -11.19
N ILE A 221 -8.54 2.04 -11.49
CA ILE A 221 -7.88 3.33 -11.72
C ILE A 221 -8.50 4.12 -12.87
N LEU A 222 -8.96 3.43 -13.94
CA LEU A 222 -9.66 4.09 -15.06
C LEU A 222 -11.05 4.57 -14.63
N ALA A 223 -11.75 3.80 -13.78
CA ALA A 223 -13.03 4.21 -13.21
C ALA A 223 -12.86 5.47 -12.35
N ARG A 224 -11.83 5.49 -11.52
CA ARG A 224 -11.47 6.64 -10.68
C ARG A 224 -11.16 7.87 -11.53
N ILE A 225 -10.35 7.73 -12.59
CA ILE A 225 -10.06 8.82 -13.53
C ILE A 225 -11.35 9.32 -14.19
N ASN A 226 -12.26 8.43 -14.61
CA ASN A 226 -13.56 8.83 -15.16
C ASN A 226 -14.38 9.67 -14.16
N THR A 227 -14.44 9.25 -12.90
CA THR A 227 -15.22 9.95 -11.86
C THR A 227 -14.59 11.27 -11.44
N GLU A 228 -13.30 11.28 -11.14
CA GLU A 228 -12.63 12.44 -10.56
C GLU A 228 -12.24 13.48 -11.61
N LEU A 229 -11.85 13.05 -12.82
CA LEU A 229 -11.35 13.94 -13.89
C LEU A 229 -12.35 14.13 -15.05
N ASP A 230 -13.59 13.65 -14.89
CA ASP A 230 -14.65 13.67 -15.91
C ASP A 230 -14.13 13.11 -17.25
N ALA A 231 -13.58 11.90 -17.15
CA ALA A 231 -13.01 11.18 -18.28
C ALA A 231 -13.95 10.11 -18.83
N ASN A 232 -13.63 9.59 -20.01
CA ASN A 232 -14.47 8.65 -20.76
C ASN A 232 -13.76 7.34 -21.15
N PHE A 233 -12.90 6.80 -20.29
CA PHE A 233 -12.36 5.45 -20.49
C PHE A 233 -13.48 4.41 -20.52
N ASP A 234 -13.57 3.63 -21.60
CA ASP A 234 -14.39 2.42 -21.63
C ASP A 234 -13.58 1.24 -21.07
N LEU A 235 -13.86 0.87 -19.82
CA LEU A 235 -13.13 -0.18 -19.10
C LEU A 235 -13.20 -1.56 -19.78
N ASP A 236 -14.24 -1.82 -20.58
CA ASP A 236 -14.39 -3.09 -21.31
C ASP A 236 -13.44 -3.18 -22.51
N LYS A 237 -12.93 -2.03 -22.98
CA LYS A 237 -11.92 -1.92 -24.03
C LYS A 237 -10.50 -2.11 -23.55
N PHE A 238 -10.29 -2.24 -22.24
CA PHE A 238 -8.98 -2.56 -21.67
C PHE A 238 -8.94 -4.00 -21.20
N ARG A 239 -7.81 -4.66 -21.46
CA ARG A 239 -7.50 -6.01 -20.98
C ARG A 239 -6.42 -5.91 -19.91
N HIS A 240 -6.72 -6.48 -18.75
CA HIS A 240 -5.74 -6.74 -17.70
C HIS A 240 -4.70 -7.75 -18.21
N TRP A 241 -3.42 -7.44 -18.03
CA TRP A 241 -2.33 -8.27 -18.50
C TRP A 241 -1.16 -8.22 -17.52
N GLU A 242 -0.99 -9.30 -16.78
CA GLU A 242 0.12 -9.47 -15.86
C GLU A 242 1.31 -10.14 -16.51
N VAL A 243 2.49 -9.79 -16.04
CA VAL A 243 3.73 -10.50 -16.33
C VAL A 243 4.53 -10.65 -15.06
N TYR A 244 5.25 -11.76 -14.94
CA TYR A 244 6.28 -11.96 -13.94
C TYR A 244 7.60 -12.29 -14.63
N ASP A 245 8.64 -11.54 -14.28
CA ASP A 245 10.00 -11.81 -14.73
C ASP A 245 10.76 -12.54 -13.61
N PRO A 246 11.10 -13.84 -13.75
CA PRO A 246 11.80 -14.60 -12.71
C PRO A 246 13.25 -14.16 -12.50
N GLU A 247 13.91 -13.56 -13.50
CA GLU A 247 15.28 -13.10 -13.36
C GLU A 247 15.34 -11.85 -12.49
N THR A 248 14.48 -10.88 -12.77
CA THR A 248 14.40 -9.66 -11.95
C THR A 248 13.62 -9.88 -10.65
N GLY A 249 12.62 -10.76 -10.67
CA GLY A 249 11.67 -11.00 -9.57
C GLY A 249 10.49 -10.03 -9.56
N THR A 250 10.25 -9.32 -10.64
CA THR A 250 9.26 -8.24 -10.70
C THR A 250 7.97 -8.72 -11.35
N ALA A 251 6.85 -8.60 -10.64
CA ALA A 251 5.51 -8.65 -11.21
C ALA A 251 5.13 -7.28 -11.77
N LYS A 252 4.53 -7.23 -12.96
CA LYS A 252 4.02 -5.99 -13.56
C LYS A 252 2.63 -6.21 -14.09
N SER A 253 1.81 -5.19 -13.87
CA SER A 253 0.42 -5.13 -14.30
C SER A 253 0.25 -4.12 -15.43
N PHE A 254 -0.47 -4.50 -16.47
CA PHE A 254 -0.78 -3.64 -17.61
C PHE A 254 -2.27 -3.59 -17.91
N LEU A 255 -2.72 -2.45 -18.41
CA LEU A 255 -4.01 -2.29 -19.08
C LEU A 255 -3.76 -2.12 -20.58
N VAL A 256 -4.01 -3.17 -21.35
CA VAL A 256 -3.78 -3.20 -22.80
C VAL A 256 -5.08 -2.86 -23.51
N SER A 257 -5.09 -1.77 -24.27
CA SER A 257 -6.24 -1.42 -25.11
C SER A 257 -6.49 -2.49 -26.18
N LYS A 258 -7.75 -2.89 -26.34
CA LYS A 258 -8.19 -3.89 -27.32
C LYS A 258 -8.34 -3.30 -28.73
N GLU A 259 -8.48 -1.97 -28.82
CA GLU A 259 -8.65 -1.22 -30.06
C GLU A 259 -8.07 0.19 -29.91
N ASN A 260 -8.08 1.00 -30.98
CA ASN A 260 -7.70 2.41 -30.86
C ASN A 260 -8.75 3.15 -30.02
N GLN A 261 -8.31 3.90 -29.02
CA GLN A 261 -9.17 4.66 -28.12
C GLN A 261 -8.80 6.13 -28.16
N THR A 262 -9.81 6.99 -28.17
CA THR A 262 -9.65 8.43 -27.89
C THR A 262 -10.31 8.68 -26.55
N VAL A 263 -9.52 9.10 -25.57
CA VAL A 263 -10.01 9.43 -24.23
C VAL A 263 -9.82 10.92 -24.01
N THR A 264 -10.85 11.58 -23.50
CA THR A 264 -10.86 12.99 -23.13
C THR A 264 -11.02 13.07 -21.61
N LEU A 265 -10.15 13.84 -20.95
CA LEU A 265 -10.25 14.14 -19.52
C LEU A 265 -10.74 15.59 -19.45
N GLN A 266 -12.04 15.81 -19.23
CA GLN A 266 -12.64 17.15 -19.39
C GLN A 266 -12.11 18.18 -18.40
N LYS A 267 -11.56 17.73 -17.27
CA LYS A 267 -10.95 18.61 -16.27
C LYS A 267 -9.48 18.96 -16.52
N LEU A 268 -8.84 18.39 -17.55
CA LEU A 268 -7.43 18.62 -17.90
C LEU A 268 -7.26 19.38 -19.22
#